data_AF-A0A081NKX2-F1
#
_entry.id   AF-A0A081NKX2-F1
#
_cell.length_a   1.000
_cell.length_b   1.000
_cell.length_c   1.000
_cell.angle_alpha   90.00
_cell.angle_beta   90.00
_cell.angle_gamma   90.00
#
_symmetry.space_group_name_H-M   'P 1'
#
loop_
_entity.id
_entity.type
_entity.pdbx_description
1 polymer ?
#
loop_
_entity_poly.entity_id
_entity_poly.type
_entity_poly.pdbx_seq_one_letter_code
_entity_poly.pdbx_strand_id
1 'polypeptide(L)'
;MKYSAIPDTGFSSVPELITRLIQPTLKPMQVLICVMLLSFTSLLQAEITLIPEKKTPLPLVSATELDPLTTSDIHKRYPKGFRIFTNNITPLLRKKLNRLTTTDYQVQYVQPDGNELRKITLSVVQNDGFSHFLVKVLGEKPGCSPFLSQEMTEYGTRKHGRPLIKKISKLPSLTTKDLLSLIQDHHWWINVGYENYQNTPEVVTSWLHQAGYDNAKLINAGLKDCSVTLSKAQLDEFSQLTALSYLNNAVRGLFYSKQGSSITHYRTVAVESLNKSNSKNQ
;
A
#
# COMPACT_ATOMS: atom_id res chain seq x y z
N MET A 1 31.56 4.15 58.24
CA MET A 1 30.34 4.99 58.21
C MET A 1 29.93 5.10 56.75
N LYS A 2 28.96 4.35 56.19
CA LYS A 2 27.47 4.52 56.24
C LYS A 2 27.10 6.02 56.15
N TYR A 3 26.44 6.54 55.10
CA TYR A 3 25.19 6.09 54.47
C TYR A 3 25.07 6.40 52.96
N SER A 4 24.21 5.61 52.32
CA SER A 4 23.62 5.70 50.97
C SER A 4 22.36 6.57 50.96
N ALA A 5 22.05 7.19 49.82
CA ALA A 5 20.67 7.36 49.31
C ALA A 5 20.69 7.68 47.80
N ILE A 6 20.29 6.71 46.98
CA ILE A 6 19.82 6.89 45.59
C ILE A 6 18.28 6.87 45.66
N PRO A 7 17.54 7.74 44.96
CA PRO A 7 16.08 7.67 44.92
C PRO A 7 15.60 6.55 43.99
N ASP A 8 14.74 5.68 44.54
CA ASP A 8 13.95 4.67 43.84
C ASP A 8 13.09 5.31 42.73
N THR A 9 13.45 5.06 41.47
CA THR A 9 12.53 5.20 40.35
C THR A 9 11.84 3.86 40.12
N GLY A 10 10.63 3.74 40.66
CA GLY A 10 9.77 2.56 40.49
C GLY A 10 9.42 2.32 39.02
N PHE A 11 10.22 1.49 38.36
CA PHE A 11 9.86 0.82 37.13
C PHE A 11 9.30 -0.55 37.49
N SER A 12 7.97 -0.66 37.51
CA SER A 12 7.33 -1.98 37.57
C SER A 12 7.53 -2.67 36.23
N SER A 13 8.19 -3.82 36.27
CA SER A 13 8.33 -4.71 35.12
C SER A 13 6.95 -5.22 34.67
N VAL A 14 6.74 -5.47 33.38
CA VAL A 14 5.48 -5.99 32.82
C VAL A 14 4.91 -7.21 33.58
N PRO A 15 5.72 -8.11 34.17
CA PRO A 15 5.22 -9.17 35.06
C PRO A 15 4.52 -8.67 36.34
N GLU A 16 4.98 -7.58 36.96
CA GLU A 16 4.40 -7.04 38.20
C GLU A 16 3.05 -6.34 37.99
N LEU A 17 2.80 -5.81 36.79
CA LEU A 17 1.51 -5.21 36.45
C LEU A 17 0.40 -6.27 36.33
N ILE A 18 0.77 -7.46 35.85
CA ILE A 18 -0.15 -8.60 35.69
C ILE A 18 -0.53 -9.19 37.06
N THR A 19 0.40 -9.24 38.01
CA THR A 19 0.11 -9.74 39.36
C THR A 19 -0.80 -8.80 40.16
N ARG A 20 -0.76 -7.48 39.89
CA ARG A 20 -1.62 -6.50 40.58
C ARG A 20 -3.05 -6.39 40.03
N LEU A 21 -3.31 -6.87 38.81
CA LEU A 21 -4.66 -6.96 38.25
C LEU A 21 -5.42 -8.20 38.70
N ILE A 22 -4.77 -9.13 39.41
CA ILE A 22 -5.36 -10.38 39.89
C ILE A 22 -5.42 -10.34 41.42
N GLN A 23 -6.38 -9.58 41.94
CA GLN A 23 -6.97 -9.81 43.27
C GLN A 23 -8.50 -10.02 43.12
N PRO A 24 -9.14 -10.74 44.06
CA PRO A 24 -9.92 -11.92 43.71
C PRO A 24 -11.42 -11.64 43.66
N THR A 25 -11.98 -11.38 42.48
CA THR A 25 -13.45 -11.45 42.26
C THR A 25 -13.84 -11.94 40.86
N LEU A 26 -13.00 -12.75 40.21
CA LEU A 26 -13.34 -13.38 38.94
C LEU A 26 -13.32 -14.90 39.09
N LYS A 27 -14.47 -15.52 38.79
CA LYS A 27 -14.67 -16.97 38.88
C LYS A 27 -13.61 -17.71 38.05
N PRO A 28 -13.10 -18.86 38.51
CA PRO A 28 -12.03 -19.61 37.84
C PRO A 28 -12.33 -19.98 36.38
N MET A 29 -13.61 -19.96 35.98
CA MET A 29 -14.04 -20.20 34.60
C MET A 29 -13.70 -19.06 33.61
N GLN A 30 -13.54 -17.81 34.06
CA GLN A 30 -13.21 -16.67 33.19
C GLN A 30 -11.70 -16.51 32.95
N VAL A 31 -10.88 -16.94 33.92
CA VAL A 31 -9.42 -16.98 33.77
C VAL A 31 -9.00 -18.03 32.75
N LEU A 32 -9.68 -19.18 32.70
CA LEU A 32 -9.41 -20.21 31.70
C LEU A 32 -9.74 -19.73 30.27
N ILE A 33 -10.80 -18.92 30.09
CA ILE A 33 -11.16 -18.34 28.79
C ILE A 33 -10.16 -17.26 28.37
N CYS A 34 -9.70 -16.40 29.29
CA CYS A 34 -8.68 -15.38 28.97
C CYS A 34 -7.30 -16.01 28.69
N VAL A 35 -6.91 -17.05 29.44
CA VAL A 35 -5.64 -17.76 29.20
C VAL A 35 -5.70 -18.56 27.90
N MET A 36 -6.83 -19.18 27.55
CA MET A 36 -7.00 -19.83 26.24
C MET A 36 -7.07 -18.82 25.08
N LEU A 37 -7.66 -17.63 25.26
CA LEU A 37 -7.64 -16.57 24.23
C LEU A 37 -6.24 -15.97 24.02
N LEU A 38 -5.38 -15.98 25.05
CA LEU A 38 -4.01 -15.45 24.97
C LEU A 38 -2.95 -16.51 24.61
N SER A 39 -3.29 -17.81 24.65
CA SER A 39 -2.37 -18.91 24.30
C SER A 39 -2.58 -19.46 22.88
N PHE A 40 -3.50 -18.88 22.08
CA PHE A 40 -3.69 -19.21 20.66
C PHE A 40 -3.10 -18.19 19.67
N THR A 41 -2.35 -17.18 20.12
CA THR A 41 -1.72 -16.19 19.23
C THR A 41 -0.19 -16.31 19.18
N SER A 42 0.34 -17.53 19.23
CA SER A 42 1.48 -17.85 18.36
C SER A 42 0.93 -18.40 17.04
N LEU A 43 0.10 -17.60 16.36
CA LEU A 43 -0.12 -17.80 14.93
C LEU A 43 1.27 -17.61 14.32
N LEU A 44 1.87 -18.70 13.85
CA LEU A 44 2.98 -18.62 12.89
C LEU A 44 2.52 -17.62 11.82
N GLN A 45 3.06 -16.41 11.88
CA GLN A 45 2.85 -15.41 10.86
C GLN A 45 3.63 -15.93 9.66
N ALA A 46 2.94 -16.68 8.81
CA ALA A 46 3.52 -17.24 7.61
C ALA A 46 4.13 -16.08 6.82
N GLU A 47 5.42 -16.16 6.54
CA GLU A 47 6.13 -15.15 5.77
C GLU A 47 5.41 -14.93 4.45
N ILE A 48 5.08 -13.68 4.13
CA ILE A 48 4.34 -13.33 2.91
C ILE A 48 5.32 -13.44 1.74
N THR A 49 5.35 -14.60 1.11
CA THR A 49 6.32 -14.92 0.06
C THR A 49 5.73 -14.70 -1.33
N LEU A 50 6.55 -14.15 -2.23
CA LEU A 50 6.22 -14.08 -3.65
C LEU A 50 6.35 -15.48 -4.25
N ILE A 51 5.29 -15.94 -4.90
CA ILE A 51 5.29 -17.15 -5.73
C ILE A 51 6.09 -16.85 -7.00
N PRO A 52 7.08 -17.71 -7.36
CA PRO A 52 7.87 -17.57 -8.58
C PRO A 52 6.99 -17.58 -9.84
N GLU A 53 7.41 -16.83 -10.85
CA GLU A 53 6.77 -16.81 -12.17
C GLU A 53 6.77 -18.23 -12.78
N LYS A 54 5.59 -18.71 -13.22
CA LYS A 54 5.47 -20.00 -13.95
C LYS A 54 5.65 -19.75 -15.45
N LYS A 55 6.04 -20.77 -16.24
CA LYS A 55 6.00 -20.71 -17.72
C LYS A 55 4.63 -20.19 -18.17
N THR A 56 4.63 -19.03 -18.81
CA THR A 56 3.74 -17.92 -18.44
C THR A 56 2.37 -17.96 -19.10
N PRO A 57 1.26 -17.79 -18.33
CA PRO A 57 0.10 -17.09 -18.87
C PRO A 57 0.50 -15.64 -19.25
N LEU A 58 -0.25 -15.02 -20.17
CA LEU A 58 -0.03 -13.64 -20.62
C LEU A 58 0.19 -12.66 -19.44
N PRO A 59 1.03 -11.60 -19.58
CA PRO A 59 1.33 -10.68 -18.49
C PRO A 59 0.07 -10.04 -17.90
N LEU A 60 -0.02 -9.90 -16.58
CA LEU A 60 -1.16 -9.27 -15.90
C LEU A 60 -0.88 -7.79 -15.66
N VAL A 61 -1.75 -6.91 -16.16
CA VAL A 61 -1.56 -5.45 -16.17
C VAL A 61 -2.82 -4.74 -15.69
N SER A 62 -2.71 -3.63 -14.97
CA SER A 62 -3.93 -2.86 -14.62
C SER A 62 -4.41 -2.02 -15.79
N ALA A 63 -5.71 -1.74 -15.83
CA ALA A 63 -6.26 -0.76 -16.75
C ALA A 63 -5.58 0.61 -16.65
N THR A 64 -5.13 0.99 -15.46
CA THR A 64 -4.54 2.31 -15.21
C THR A 64 -3.15 2.47 -15.81
N GLU A 65 -2.44 1.35 -16.02
CA GLU A 65 -1.19 1.31 -16.78
C GLU A 65 -1.43 1.43 -18.28
N LEU A 66 -2.58 0.97 -18.78
CA LEU A 66 -2.93 0.96 -20.21
C LEU A 66 -3.67 2.22 -20.67
N ASP A 67 -4.39 2.87 -19.76
CA ASP A 67 -5.16 4.09 -20.01
C ASP A 67 -4.36 5.20 -20.72
N PRO A 68 -3.11 5.53 -20.34
CA PRO A 68 -2.35 6.58 -21.03
C PRO A 68 -1.73 6.13 -22.36
N LEU A 69 -1.66 4.82 -22.63
CA LEU A 69 -0.90 4.30 -23.76
C LEU A 69 -1.71 4.32 -25.06
N THR A 70 -1.01 4.52 -26.18
CA THR A 70 -1.57 4.27 -27.50
C THR A 70 -1.65 2.76 -27.76
N THR A 71 -2.42 2.34 -28.76
CA THR A 71 -2.48 0.91 -29.15
C THR A 71 -1.10 0.40 -29.61
N SER A 72 -0.31 1.23 -30.30
CA SER A 72 1.06 0.91 -30.71
C SER A 72 1.98 0.69 -29.50
N ASP A 73 1.91 1.59 -28.50
CA ASP A 73 2.71 1.44 -27.28
C ASP A 73 2.35 0.17 -26.50
N ILE A 74 1.04 -0.15 -26.42
CA ILE A 74 0.56 -1.36 -25.76
C ILE A 74 1.10 -2.60 -26.49
N HIS A 75 1.00 -2.64 -27.82
CA HIS A 75 1.47 -3.77 -28.62
C HIS A 75 2.99 -3.96 -28.52
N LYS A 76 3.75 -2.84 -28.51
CA LYS A 76 5.21 -2.87 -28.32
C LYS A 76 5.61 -3.42 -26.95
N ARG A 77 4.87 -3.06 -25.89
CA ARG A 77 5.12 -3.55 -24.52
C ARG A 77 4.69 -5.00 -24.32
N TYR A 78 3.60 -5.41 -24.97
CA TYR A 78 2.98 -6.72 -24.78
C TYR A 78 2.73 -7.43 -26.12
N PRO A 79 3.79 -7.82 -26.85
CA PRO A 79 3.68 -8.28 -28.24
C PRO A 79 2.83 -9.55 -28.42
N LYS A 80 2.67 -10.36 -27.37
CA LYS A 80 1.88 -11.60 -27.38
C LYS A 80 0.47 -11.43 -26.79
N GLY A 81 0.09 -10.22 -26.41
CA GLY A 81 -1.12 -9.95 -25.64
C GLY A 81 -0.88 -9.88 -24.12
N PHE A 82 -1.95 -9.70 -23.37
CA PHE A 82 -1.92 -9.50 -21.91
C PHE A 82 -3.27 -9.89 -21.26
N ARG A 83 -3.22 -10.13 -19.95
CA ARG A 83 -4.38 -10.18 -19.07
C ARG A 83 -4.58 -8.82 -18.41
N ILE A 84 -5.80 -8.30 -18.38
CA ILE A 84 -6.12 -7.03 -17.73
C ILE A 84 -6.79 -7.27 -16.38
N PHE A 85 -6.20 -6.70 -15.34
CA PHE A 85 -6.71 -6.67 -13.97
C PHE A 85 -7.51 -5.38 -13.76
N THR A 86 -8.83 -5.48 -13.84
CA THR A 86 -9.73 -4.43 -13.32
C THR A 86 -11.18 -4.87 -13.45
N ASN A 87 -12.02 -4.36 -12.54
CA ASN A 87 -13.48 -4.43 -12.66
C ASN A 87 -14.06 -3.19 -13.35
N ASN A 88 -13.25 -2.15 -13.58
CA ASN A 88 -13.68 -0.89 -14.16
C ASN A 88 -12.70 -0.41 -15.24
N ILE A 89 -13.16 -0.39 -16.49
CA ILE A 89 -12.39 0.04 -17.66
C ILE A 89 -13.10 1.24 -18.24
N THR A 90 -12.36 2.33 -18.43
CA THR A 90 -12.91 3.52 -19.07
C THR A 90 -13.47 3.17 -20.46
N PRO A 91 -14.59 3.78 -20.91
CA PRO A 91 -15.12 3.52 -22.24
C PRO A 91 -14.06 3.70 -23.35
N LEU A 92 -13.16 4.68 -23.17
CA LEU A 92 -12.05 4.92 -24.08
C LEU A 92 -11.06 3.75 -24.11
N LEU A 93 -10.64 3.24 -22.95
CA LEU A 93 -9.76 2.07 -22.90
C LEU A 93 -10.45 0.84 -23.44
N ARG A 94 -11.72 0.61 -23.14
CA ARG A 94 -12.51 -0.50 -23.71
C ARG A 94 -12.48 -0.45 -25.24
N LYS A 95 -12.69 0.72 -25.84
CA LYS A 95 -12.57 0.92 -27.30
C LYS A 95 -11.16 0.62 -27.82
N LYS A 96 -10.11 1.02 -27.08
CA LYS A 96 -8.71 0.69 -27.44
C LYS A 96 -8.44 -0.81 -27.38
N LEU A 97 -8.89 -1.48 -26.32
CA LEU A 97 -8.73 -2.93 -26.12
C LEU A 97 -9.43 -3.71 -27.23
N ASN A 98 -10.69 -3.36 -27.56
CA ASN A 98 -11.44 -4.01 -28.63
C ASN A 98 -10.77 -3.87 -30.01
N ARG A 99 -10.03 -2.77 -30.26
CA ARG A 99 -9.26 -2.58 -31.50
C ARG A 99 -7.96 -3.40 -31.52
N LEU A 100 -7.41 -3.72 -30.36
CA LEU A 100 -6.19 -4.52 -30.23
C LEU A 100 -6.49 -6.00 -30.36
N THR A 101 -7.66 -6.45 -29.91
CA THR A 101 -8.03 -7.87 -29.95
C THR A 101 -8.17 -8.34 -31.39
N THR A 102 -7.30 -9.29 -31.77
CA THR A 102 -7.36 -10.03 -33.02
C THR A 102 -7.20 -11.52 -32.71
N THR A 103 -7.33 -12.40 -33.72
CA THR A 103 -7.10 -13.84 -33.56
C THR A 103 -5.73 -14.16 -32.95
N ASP A 104 -4.71 -13.36 -33.31
CA ASP A 104 -3.31 -13.57 -32.87
C ASP A 104 -2.90 -12.68 -31.69
N TYR A 105 -3.76 -11.76 -31.24
CA TYR A 105 -3.47 -10.84 -30.14
C TYR A 105 -4.53 -10.92 -29.05
N GLN A 106 -4.20 -11.60 -27.97
CA GLN A 106 -5.15 -11.92 -26.90
C GLN A 106 -5.19 -10.84 -25.82
N VAL A 107 -6.38 -10.29 -25.59
CA VAL A 107 -6.70 -9.46 -24.42
C VAL A 107 -7.66 -10.25 -23.53
N GLN A 108 -7.14 -10.77 -22.42
CA GLN A 108 -7.90 -11.58 -21.48
C GLN A 108 -8.31 -10.74 -20.26
N TYR A 109 -9.55 -10.87 -19.80
CA TYR A 109 -10.03 -10.11 -18.64
C TYR A 109 -9.90 -10.96 -17.39
N VAL A 110 -9.21 -10.43 -16.38
CA VAL A 110 -9.13 -11.01 -15.04
C VAL A 110 -9.91 -10.10 -14.12
N GLN A 111 -11.12 -10.52 -13.78
CA GLN A 111 -11.94 -9.85 -12.77
C GLN A 111 -11.56 -10.41 -11.40
N PRO A 112 -10.85 -9.66 -10.56
CA PRO A 112 -10.57 -10.11 -9.21
C PRO A 112 -11.87 -10.23 -8.40
N ASP A 113 -11.96 -11.28 -7.59
CA ASP A 113 -12.98 -11.36 -6.54
C ASP A 113 -12.73 -10.23 -5.54
N GLY A 114 -13.70 -9.33 -5.40
CA GLY A 114 -13.63 -8.22 -4.46
C GLY A 114 -13.43 -8.69 -3.02
N ASN A 115 -13.95 -9.85 -2.64
CA ASN A 115 -13.75 -10.41 -1.30
C ASN A 115 -12.32 -10.91 -1.10
N GLU A 116 -11.70 -11.50 -2.13
CA GLU A 116 -10.29 -11.87 -2.08
C GLU A 116 -9.41 -10.62 -1.93
N LEU A 117 -9.65 -9.57 -2.72
CA LEU A 117 -8.89 -8.32 -2.61
C LEU A 117 -9.03 -7.69 -1.23
N ARG A 118 -10.25 -7.62 -0.67
CA ARG A 118 -10.46 -7.10 0.70
C ARG A 118 -9.70 -7.90 1.75
N LYS A 119 -9.65 -9.24 1.64
CA LYS A 119 -8.85 -10.09 2.55
C LYS A 119 -7.36 -9.77 2.44
N ILE A 120 -6.84 -9.61 1.22
CA ILE A 120 -5.44 -9.22 1.00
C ILE A 120 -5.19 -7.83 1.58
N THR A 121 -6.07 -6.86 1.34
CA THR A 121 -5.96 -5.49 1.86
C THR A 121 -5.91 -5.47 3.39
N LEU A 122 -6.79 -6.20 4.07
CA LEU A 122 -6.77 -6.30 5.53
C LEU A 122 -5.48 -6.95 6.04
N SER A 123 -4.98 -7.99 5.35
CA SER A 123 -3.69 -8.60 5.68
C SER A 123 -2.53 -7.60 5.53
N VAL A 124 -2.51 -6.80 4.46
CA VAL A 124 -1.50 -5.75 4.25
C VAL A 124 -1.55 -4.70 5.36
N VAL A 125 -2.74 -4.21 5.70
CA VAL A 125 -2.97 -3.23 6.79
C VAL A 125 -2.49 -3.77 8.14
N GLN A 126 -2.70 -5.06 8.41
CA GLN A 126 -2.26 -5.71 9.65
C GLN A 126 -0.75 -5.89 9.74
N ASN A 127 -0.07 -6.13 8.62
CA ASN A 127 1.38 -6.37 8.60
C ASN A 127 2.22 -5.09 8.44
N ASP A 128 1.63 -4.02 7.93
CA ASP A 128 2.21 -2.69 7.66
C ASP A 128 3.74 -2.62 7.45
N GLY A 129 4.12 -2.43 6.19
CA GLY A 129 5.51 -2.22 5.75
C GLY A 129 5.77 -0.85 5.16
N PHE A 130 4.87 0.14 5.33
CA PHE A 130 4.93 1.40 4.56
C PHE A 130 6.22 2.19 4.80
N SER A 131 6.65 2.30 6.06
CA SER A 131 7.88 3.00 6.44
C SER A 131 9.11 2.37 5.78
N HIS A 132 9.20 1.03 5.79
CA HIS A 132 10.29 0.29 5.15
C HIS A 132 10.28 0.44 3.64
N PHE A 133 9.10 0.40 3.03
CA PHE A 133 8.92 0.66 1.61
C PHE A 133 9.45 2.04 1.24
N LEU A 134 9.07 3.10 1.99
CA LEU A 134 9.51 4.47 1.74
C LEU A 134 11.04 4.60 1.82
N VAL A 135 11.67 4.03 2.85
CA VAL A 135 13.14 4.06 2.99
C VAL A 135 13.80 3.44 1.76
N LYS A 136 13.31 2.30 1.27
CA LYS A 136 13.84 1.67 0.06
C LYS A 136 13.64 2.55 -1.16
N VAL A 137 12.41 2.95 -1.48
CA VAL A 137 12.12 3.63 -2.75
C VAL A 137 12.63 5.07 -2.81
N LEU A 138 12.74 5.74 -1.66
CA LEU A 138 13.34 7.08 -1.59
C LEU A 138 14.88 7.01 -1.56
N GLY A 139 15.46 5.93 -1.03
CA GLY A 139 16.91 5.73 -0.96
C GLY A 139 17.54 5.06 -2.19
N GLU A 140 16.76 4.62 -3.17
CA GLU A 140 17.25 3.89 -4.35
C GLU A 140 18.29 4.66 -5.18
N LYS A 141 18.15 5.98 -5.29
CA LYS A 141 19.06 6.83 -6.05
C LYS A 141 19.23 8.19 -5.36
N PRO A 142 20.43 8.79 -5.40
CA PRO A 142 20.63 10.16 -4.94
C PRO A 142 19.74 11.14 -5.71
N GLY A 143 19.19 12.13 -4.99
CA GLY A 143 18.34 13.17 -5.56
C GLY A 143 16.86 12.77 -5.63
N CYS A 144 16.12 13.42 -6.53
CA CYS A 144 14.68 13.20 -6.64
C CYS A 144 14.34 11.75 -7.03
N SER A 145 13.77 10.99 -6.09
CA SER A 145 13.43 9.58 -6.30
C SER A 145 12.50 9.40 -7.52
N PRO A 146 12.73 8.37 -8.36
CA PRO A 146 11.80 7.96 -9.42
C PRO A 146 10.38 7.66 -8.89
N PHE A 147 10.25 7.22 -7.64
CA PHE A 147 8.95 6.97 -7.04
C PHE A 147 8.13 8.27 -6.96
N LEU A 148 8.74 9.37 -6.51
CA LEU A 148 8.07 10.67 -6.44
C LEU A 148 7.94 11.33 -7.83
N SER A 149 9.02 11.36 -8.60
CA SER A 149 9.06 12.07 -9.89
C SER A 149 8.28 11.40 -11.01
N GLN A 150 8.17 10.06 -11.00
CA GLN A 150 7.51 9.28 -12.05
C GLN A 150 6.26 8.61 -11.50
N GLU A 151 6.36 7.66 -10.57
CA GLU A 151 5.20 6.85 -10.14
C GLU A 151 4.05 7.72 -9.60
N MET A 152 4.36 8.62 -8.65
CA MET A 152 3.36 9.52 -8.07
C MET A 152 2.83 10.54 -9.07
N THR A 153 3.65 11.00 -10.01
CA THR A 153 3.21 11.97 -11.04
C THR A 153 2.35 11.29 -12.11
N GLU A 154 2.74 10.13 -12.61
CA GLU A 154 2.08 9.41 -13.71
C GLU A 154 0.80 8.68 -13.29
N TYR A 155 0.80 8.15 -12.07
CA TYR A 155 -0.30 7.33 -11.53
C TYR A 155 -0.97 7.96 -10.31
N GLY A 156 -0.21 8.48 -9.34
CA GLY A 156 -0.78 9.00 -8.09
C GLY A 156 -1.60 10.28 -8.24
N THR A 157 -1.20 11.19 -9.12
CA THR A 157 -1.96 12.43 -9.36
C THR A 157 -3.02 12.29 -10.44
N ARG A 158 -3.40 11.06 -10.81
CA ARG A 158 -4.32 10.82 -11.93
C ARG A 158 -5.78 10.89 -11.49
N LYS A 159 -6.51 11.80 -12.10
CA LYS A 159 -7.97 11.91 -11.98
C LYS A 159 -8.63 11.72 -13.35
N HIS A 160 -9.64 10.86 -13.43
CA HIS A 160 -10.37 10.55 -14.67
C HIS A 160 -9.45 10.22 -15.87
N GLY A 161 -8.39 9.44 -15.63
CA GLY A 161 -7.48 9.01 -16.68
C GLY A 161 -6.42 10.03 -17.10
N ARG A 162 -6.31 11.19 -16.45
CA ARG A 162 -5.28 12.21 -16.75
C ARG A 162 -4.53 12.64 -15.49
N PRO A 163 -3.20 12.79 -15.54
CA PRO A 163 -2.45 13.33 -14.42
C PRO A 163 -2.77 14.83 -14.24
N LEU A 164 -3.06 15.25 -13.02
CA LEU A 164 -3.31 16.67 -12.68
C LEU A 164 -2.04 17.51 -12.82
N ILE A 165 -0.87 16.89 -12.63
CA ILE A 165 0.44 17.51 -12.85
C ILE A 165 1.30 16.62 -13.75
N LYS A 166 2.13 17.21 -14.61
CA LYS A 166 3.03 16.46 -15.51
C LYS A 166 4.46 16.32 -14.97
N LYS A 167 4.78 17.03 -13.90
CA LYS A 167 6.09 17.05 -13.24
C LYS A 167 5.87 17.24 -11.75
N ILE A 168 6.64 16.55 -10.92
CA ILE A 168 6.54 16.65 -9.45
C ILE A 168 6.76 18.07 -8.93
N SER A 169 7.56 18.89 -9.62
CA SER A 169 7.77 20.32 -9.28
C SER A 169 6.50 21.18 -9.35
N LYS A 170 5.42 20.66 -9.96
CA LYS A 170 4.11 21.32 -9.99
C LYS A 170 3.17 20.84 -8.89
N LEU A 171 3.57 19.89 -8.04
CA LEU A 171 2.75 19.43 -6.91
C LEU A 171 2.25 20.57 -6.00
N PRO A 172 3.01 21.64 -5.71
CA PRO A 172 2.50 22.76 -4.90
C PRO A 172 1.32 23.52 -5.51
N SER A 173 1.07 23.39 -6.83
CA SER A 173 -0.09 24.02 -7.47
C SER A 173 -1.40 23.25 -7.24
N LEU A 174 -1.35 22.03 -6.70
CA LEU A 174 -2.55 21.30 -6.29
C LEU A 174 -3.00 21.78 -4.91
N THR A 175 -4.27 22.14 -4.79
CA THR A 175 -4.84 22.53 -3.50
C THR A 175 -5.02 21.31 -2.58
N THR A 176 -5.16 21.54 -1.28
CA THR A 176 -5.55 20.46 -0.34
C THR A 176 -6.83 19.76 -0.77
N LYS A 177 -7.80 20.51 -1.34
CA LYS A 177 -9.04 19.95 -1.89
C LYS A 177 -8.79 19.03 -3.09
N ASP A 178 -7.85 19.38 -3.97
CA ASP A 178 -7.49 18.52 -5.11
C ASP A 178 -6.90 17.20 -4.63
N LEU A 179 -5.99 17.26 -3.65
CA LEU A 179 -5.35 16.07 -3.07
C LEU A 179 -6.35 15.19 -2.31
N LEU A 180 -7.23 15.80 -1.50
CA LEU A 180 -8.30 15.09 -0.81
C LEU A 180 -9.25 14.40 -1.81
N SER A 181 -9.63 15.10 -2.88
CA SER A 181 -10.47 14.52 -3.92
C SER A 181 -9.76 13.39 -4.68
N LEU A 182 -8.45 13.49 -4.89
CA LEU A 182 -7.66 12.38 -5.43
C LEU A 182 -7.74 11.16 -4.52
N ILE A 183 -7.59 11.32 -3.21
CA ILE A 183 -7.70 10.21 -2.25
C ILE A 183 -9.11 9.63 -2.27
N GLN A 184 -10.15 10.45 -2.23
CA GLN A 184 -11.53 9.98 -2.11
C GLN A 184 -11.98 9.12 -3.30
N ASP A 185 -11.64 9.58 -4.51
CA ASP A 185 -12.13 8.99 -5.76
C ASP A 185 -11.01 8.26 -6.53
N HIS A 186 -9.90 7.92 -5.87
CA HIS A 186 -8.77 7.32 -6.58
C HIS A 186 -9.14 5.99 -7.21
N HIS A 187 -8.69 5.77 -8.43
CA HIS A 187 -8.87 4.49 -9.13
C HIS A 187 -8.19 3.30 -8.42
N TRP A 188 -7.30 3.57 -7.46
CA TRP A 188 -6.63 2.53 -6.67
C TRP A 188 -7.55 1.83 -5.67
N TRP A 189 -8.68 2.43 -5.26
CA TRP A 189 -9.63 1.77 -4.36
C TRP A 189 -10.12 0.44 -4.92
N ILE A 190 -10.40 0.40 -6.21
CA ILE A 190 -10.89 -0.81 -6.89
C ILE A 190 -9.82 -1.91 -6.85
N ASN A 191 -8.54 -1.53 -6.94
CA ASN A 191 -7.42 -2.47 -6.89
C ASN A 191 -7.21 -3.06 -5.48
N VAL A 192 -7.72 -2.41 -4.44
CA VAL A 192 -7.68 -2.86 -3.05
C VAL A 192 -9.03 -3.40 -2.56
N GLY A 193 -9.99 -3.57 -3.47
CA GLY A 193 -11.27 -4.24 -3.21
C GLY A 193 -12.42 -3.32 -2.76
N TYR A 194 -12.29 -2.00 -2.90
CA TYR A 194 -13.32 -1.03 -2.53
C TYR A 194 -13.70 -0.13 -3.70
N GLU A 195 -14.92 0.43 -3.70
CA GLU A 195 -15.35 1.30 -4.80
C GLU A 195 -14.73 2.69 -4.72
N ASN A 196 -14.60 3.20 -3.50
CA ASN A 196 -14.08 4.52 -3.15
C ASN A 196 -13.77 4.57 -1.65
N TYR A 197 -13.30 5.72 -1.18
CA TYR A 197 -13.01 5.96 0.23
C TYR A 197 -14.24 5.78 1.14
N GLN A 198 -15.42 6.24 0.72
CA GLN A 198 -16.64 6.22 1.54
C GLN A 198 -17.17 4.80 1.80
N ASN A 199 -16.93 3.87 0.87
CA ASN A 199 -17.30 2.46 1.00
C ASN A 199 -16.16 1.60 1.58
N THR A 200 -15.13 2.23 2.15
CA THR A 200 -13.99 1.55 2.75
C THR A 200 -14.16 1.46 4.28
N PRO A 201 -13.94 0.28 4.89
CA PRO A 201 -14.02 0.11 6.34
C PRO A 201 -13.07 1.04 7.10
N GLU A 202 -13.51 1.48 8.28
CA GLU A 202 -12.77 2.43 9.13
C GLU A 202 -11.34 1.97 9.46
N VAL A 203 -11.12 0.66 9.63
CA VAL A 203 -9.77 0.11 9.89
C VAL A 203 -8.78 0.45 8.78
N VAL A 204 -9.22 0.47 7.51
CA VAL A 204 -8.36 0.76 6.36
C VAL A 204 -8.17 2.26 6.20
N THR A 205 -9.22 3.07 6.37
CA THR A 205 -9.12 4.53 6.26
C THR A 205 -8.33 5.13 7.42
N SER A 206 -8.48 4.59 8.63
CA SER A 206 -7.69 4.98 9.81
C SER A 206 -6.22 4.60 9.65
N TRP A 207 -5.94 3.40 9.13
CA TRP A 207 -4.58 3.01 8.79
C TRP A 207 -3.97 3.95 7.76
N LEU A 208 -4.71 4.34 6.72
CA LEU A 208 -4.22 5.25 5.69
C LEU A 208 -3.81 6.61 6.29
N HIS A 209 -4.66 7.16 7.16
CA HIS A 209 -4.39 8.41 7.85
C HIS A 209 -3.16 8.29 8.77
N GLN A 210 -3.11 7.26 9.60
CA GLN A 210 -2.01 7.03 10.54
C GLN A 210 -0.67 6.79 9.81
N ALA A 211 -0.66 5.92 8.80
CA ALA A 211 0.52 5.60 8.00
C ALA A 211 1.07 6.84 7.28
N GLY A 212 0.18 7.67 6.73
CA GLY A 212 0.54 8.97 6.14
C GLY A 212 1.14 9.93 7.17
N TYR A 213 0.49 10.08 8.33
CA TYR A 213 0.95 10.95 9.41
C TYR A 213 2.34 10.56 9.92
N ASP A 214 2.54 9.28 10.26
CA ASP A 214 3.80 8.76 10.82
C ASP A 214 4.98 8.92 9.86
N ASN A 215 4.71 8.87 8.55
CA ASN A 215 5.73 8.93 7.52
C ASN A 215 5.84 10.29 6.81
N ALA A 216 5.04 11.29 7.20
CA ALA A 216 5.05 12.61 6.56
C ALA A 216 6.44 13.27 6.55
N LYS A 217 7.27 13.01 7.58
CA LYS A 217 8.65 13.51 7.64
C LYS A 217 9.54 12.90 6.55
N LEU A 218 9.46 11.58 6.34
CA LEU A 218 10.24 10.89 5.30
C LEU A 218 9.80 11.34 3.90
N ILE A 219 8.48 11.45 3.68
CA ILE A 219 7.92 11.91 2.42
C ILE A 219 8.35 13.36 2.13
N ASN A 220 8.29 14.23 3.14
CA ASN A 220 8.74 15.62 3.00
C ASN A 220 10.25 15.71 2.67
N ALA A 221 11.08 14.85 3.25
CA ALA A 221 12.50 14.79 2.91
C ALA A 221 12.69 14.42 1.43
N GLY A 222 12.03 13.36 0.96
CA GLY A 222 12.08 12.97 -0.46
C GLY A 222 11.54 14.06 -1.41
N LEU A 223 10.51 14.81 -1.00
CA LEU A 223 10.01 15.95 -1.78
C LEU A 223 11.02 17.10 -1.84
N LYS A 224 11.78 17.35 -0.77
CA LYS A 224 12.86 18.34 -0.78
C LYS A 224 13.97 17.97 -1.74
N ASP A 225 14.32 16.68 -1.86
CA ASP A 225 15.28 16.20 -2.87
C ASP A 225 14.76 16.42 -4.30
N CYS A 226 13.43 16.54 -4.46
CA CYS A 226 12.76 16.96 -5.69
C CYS A 226 12.59 18.48 -5.85
N SER A 227 13.17 19.29 -4.96
CA SER A 227 12.97 20.75 -4.89
C SER A 227 11.49 21.16 -4.75
N VAL A 228 10.71 20.35 -4.02
CA VAL A 228 9.29 20.59 -3.74
C VAL A 228 9.10 20.87 -2.27
N THR A 229 8.31 21.91 -1.96
CA THR A 229 7.85 22.21 -0.60
C THR A 229 6.34 22.36 -0.63
N LEU A 230 5.67 21.67 0.29
CA LEU A 230 4.22 21.73 0.46
C LEU A 230 3.89 22.43 1.79
N SER A 231 2.71 23.05 1.86
CA SER A 231 2.14 23.42 3.16
C SER A 231 1.87 22.17 4.00
N LYS A 232 1.73 22.32 5.32
CA LYS A 232 1.45 21.20 6.23
C LYS A 232 0.20 20.41 5.80
N ALA A 233 -0.89 21.10 5.48
CA ALA A 233 -2.12 20.46 5.03
C ALA A 233 -1.95 19.70 3.70
N GLN A 234 -1.25 20.29 2.73
CA GLN A 234 -0.96 19.60 1.46
C GLN A 234 -0.06 18.37 1.68
N LEU A 235 0.93 18.46 2.58
CA LEU A 235 1.80 17.34 2.91
C LEU A 235 1.02 16.20 3.57
N ASP A 236 0.09 16.51 4.46
CA ASP A 236 -0.72 15.51 5.15
C ASP A 236 -1.59 14.72 4.15
N GLU A 237 -2.27 15.41 3.23
CA GLU A 237 -3.03 14.74 2.17
C GLU A 237 -2.11 13.98 1.20
N PHE A 238 -1.01 14.58 0.74
CA PHE A 238 -0.10 13.89 -0.16
C PHE A 238 0.54 12.64 0.48
N SER A 239 0.75 12.67 1.80
CA SER A 239 1.27 11.51 2.54
C SER A 239 0.26 10.36 2.59
N GLN A 240 -1.03 10.67 2.79
CA GLN A 240 -2.11 9.67 2.66
C GLN A 240 -2.21 9.11 1.24
N LEU A 241 -2.12 9.95 0.20
CA LEU A 241 -2.10 9.49 -1.18
C LEU A 241 -0.91 8.56 -1.46
N THR A 242 0.25 8.84 -0.86
CA THR A 242 1.44 7.99 -0.96
C THR A 242 1.24 6.65 -0.24
N ALA A 243 0.58 6.66 0.94
CA ALA A 243 0.19 5.43 1.63
C ALA A 243 -0.81 4.59 0.81
N LEU A 244 -1.74 5.22 0.09
CA LEU A 244 -2.66 4.53 -0.80
C LEU A 244 -1.93 3.89 -1.99
N SER A 245 -0.91 4.57 -2.52
CA SER A 245 -0.01 4.02 -3.55
C SER A 245 0.69 2.75 -3.07
N TYR A 246 1.24 2.78 -1.85
CA TYR A 246 1.86 1.63 -1.23
C TYR A 246 0.86 0.48 -1.04
N LEU A 247 -0.32 0.75 -0.46
CA LEU A 247 -1.36 -0.25 -0.25
C LEU A 247 -1.76 -0.93 -1.57
N ASN A 248 -1.99 -0.14 -2.61
CA ASN A 248 -2.28 -0.64 -3.95
C ASN A 248 -1.14 -1.50 -4.53
N ASN A 249 0.12 -1.09 -4.35
CA ASN A 249 1.26 -1.85 -4.85
C ASN A 249 1.45 -3.16 -4.08
N ALA A 250 1.29 -3.17 -2.77
CA ALA A 250 1.35 -4.37 -1.94
C ALA A 250 0.24 -5.36 -2.30
N VAL A 251 -1.03 -4.92 -2.31
CA VAL A 251 -2.18 -5.78 -2.62
C VAL A 251 -2.08 -6.38 -4.02
N ARG A 252 -1.75 -5.55 -5.02
CA ARG A 252 -1.57 -6.03 -6.39
C ARG A 252 -0.37 -6.95 -6.52
N GLY A 253 0.74 -6.66 -5.84
CA GLY A 253 1.92 -7.52 -5.83
C GLY A 253 1.58 -8.93 -5.35
N LEU A 254 0.86 -9.04 -4.24
CA LEU A 254 0.40 -10.32 -3.70
C LEU A 254 -0.57 -11.04 -4.63
N PHE A 255 -1.58 -10.33 -5.15
CA PHE A 255 -2.53 -10.93 -6.08
C PHE A 255 -1.85 -11.43 -7.35
N TYR A 256 -0.99 -10.61 -7.96
CA TYR A 256 -0.34 -10.92 -9.24
C TYR A 256 0.61 -12.10 -9.10
N SER A 257 1.32 -12.15 -7.97
CA SER A 257 2.19 -13.26 -7.62
C SER A 257 1.39 -14.57 -7.44
N LYS A 258 0.24 -14.56 -6.77
CA LYS A 258 -0.66 -15.72 -6.70
C LYS A 258 -1.14 -16.19 -8.08
N GLN A 259 -1.31 -15.26 -9.01
CA GLN A 259 -1.65 -15.55 -10.41
C GLN A 259 -0.45 -16.01 -11.26
N GLY A 260 0.74 -16.20 -10.65
CA GLY A 260 1.98 -16.59 -11.32
C GLY A 260 2.47 -15.56 -12.34
N SER A 261 2.13 -14.28 -12.14
CA SER A 261 2.43 -13.20 -13.09
C SER A 261 3.65 -12.41 -12.65
N SER A 262 4.40 -11.87 -13.61
CA SER A 262 5.43 -10.88 -13.33
C SER A 262 4.82 -9.62 -12.67
N ILE A 263 5.61 -9.00 -11.79
CA ILE A 263 5.23 -7.81 -11.03
C ILE A 263 6.24 -6.70 -11.26
N THR A 264 5.80 -5.45 -11.09
CA THR A 264 6.68 -4.29 -11.26
C THR A 264 7.64 -4.16 -10.08
N HIS A 265 8.65 -3.33 -10.27
CA HIS A 265 9.62 -2.97 -9.23
C HIS A 265 8.94 -2.55 -7.91
N TYR A 266 8.09 -1.52 -7.93
CA TYR A 266 7.45 -1.04 -6.69
C TYR A 266 6.48 -2.05 -6.04
N ARG A 267 5.88 -2.96 -6.81
CA ARG A 267 5.09 -4.07 -6.23
C ARG A 267 5.98 -5.05 -5.49
N THR A 268 7.11 -5.39 -6.09
CA THR A 268 8.12 -6.27 -5.47
C THR A 268 8.60 -5.66 -4.16
N VAL A 269 9.05 -4.40 -4.20
CA VAL A 269 9.53 -3.67 -3.02
C VAL A 269 8.44 -3.56 -1.95
N ALA A 270 7.18 -3.28 -2.34
CA ALA A 270 6.07 -3.19 -1.39
C ALA A 270 5.79 -4.52 -0.69
N VAL A 271 5.74 -5.64 -1.43
CA VAL A 271 5.52 -6.96 -0.83
C VAL A 271 6.66 -7.38 0.08
N GLU A 272 7.91 -7.20 -0.35
CA GLU A 272 9.08 -7.50 0.48
C GLU A 272 9.13 -6.67 1.78
N SER A 273 8.54 -5.47 1.75
CA SER A 273 8.49 -4.60 2.93
C SER A 273 7.50 -5.06 3.98
N LEU A 274 6.52 -5.91 3.63
CA LEU A 274 5.56 -6.50 4.58
C LEU A 274 6.19 -7.48 5.56
N ASN A 275 7.26 -8.18 5.14
CA ASN A 275 7.91 -9.20 5.97
C ASN A 275 8.93 -8.63 6.94
N LYS A 276 9.18 -7.32 6.89
CA LYS A 276 10.12 -6.67 7.80
C LYS A 276 9.32 -6.17 8.99
N SER A 277 9.43 -6.89 10.11
CA SER A 277 8.96 -6.38 11.39
C SER A 277 9.58 -5.01 11.63
N ASN A 278 8.74 -4.06 12.06
CA ASN A 278 9.20 -2.82 12.67
C ASN A 278 10.10 -3.21 13.85
N SER A 279 11.40 -3.29 13.60
CA SER A 279 12.45 -3.47 14.59
C SER A 279 12.61 -2.14 15.35
N LYS A 280 11.54 -1.79 16.08
CA LYS A 280 11.54 -0.83 17.18
C LYS A 280 11.15 -1.62 18.41
N ASN A 281 12.08 -2.43 18.90
CA ASN A 281 12.18 -3.03 20.25
C ASN A 281 13.36 -4.02 20.28
N GLN A 282 14.56 -3.54 19.94
CA GLN A 282 15.83 -4.13 20.39
C GLN A 282 16.70 -3.00 20.91
#